data_AF-T0YM49-F1
#
_entry.id   AF-T0YM49-F1
#
_cell.length_a   1.000
_cell.length_b   1.000
_cell.length_c   1.000
_cell.angle_alpha   90.00
_cell.angle_beta   90.00
_cell.angle_gamma   90.00
#
_symmetry.space_group_name_H-M   'P 1'
#
loop_
_entity.id
_entity.type
_entity.pdbx_description
1 polymer ?
#
loop_
_entity_poly.entity_id
_entity_poly.type
_entity_poly.pdbx_seq_one_letter_code
_entity_poly.pdbx_strand_id
1 'polypeptide(L)'
;NVAPWDEVRVRLNHLLRGWATYFGYGTRLMAYRAADHHVYESVRGFLKRRHKVPSRGTRPFSHHVVYEKLGVLRLRRMHIGAPPTAAR
;
A
#
# COMPACT_ATOMS: atom_id res chain seq x y z
N ASN A 1 18.21 5.86 6.16
CA ASN A 1 17.69 4.61 5.56
C ASN A 1 18.13 4.50 4.12
N VAL A 2 19.23 3.76 3.90
CA VAL A 2 19.90 3.58 2.59
C VAL A 2 19.40 2.33 1.85
N ALA A 3 18.67 1.44 2.54
CA ALA A 3 18.15 0.18 1.99
C ALA A 3 17.44 0.37 0.63
N PRO A 4 17.63 -0.54 -0.34
CA PRO A 4 16.93 -0.55 -1.62
C PRO A 4 15.40 -0.52 -1.45
N TRP A 5 14.70 0.10 -2.40
CA TRP A 5 13.24 0.18 -2.38
C TRP A 5 12.59 -1.21 -2.30
N ASP A 6 13.16 -2.20 -3.00
CA ASP A 6 12.63 -3.57 -3.03
C ASP A 6 12.62 -4.24 -1.65
N GLU A 7 13.69 -4.08 -0.86
CA GLU A 7 13.75 -4.63 0.50
C GLU A 7 12.71 -3.96 1.42
N VAL A 8 12.59 -2.64 1.33
CA VAL A 8 11.60 -1.86 2.09
C VAL A 8 10.19 -2.30 1.72
N ARG A 9 9.92 -2.48 0.42
CA ARG A 9 8.63 -2.97 -0.09
C ARG A 9 8.32 -4.37 0.44
N VAL A 10 9.26 -5.30 0.36
CA VAL A 10 9.06 -6.69 0.81
C VAL A 10 8.71 -6.71 2.30
N ARG A 11 9.47 -5.99 3.12
CA ARG A 11 9.21 -5.89 4.56
C ARG A 11 7.86 -5.24 4.86
N LEU A 12 7.53 -4.15 4.17
CA LEU A 12 6.24 -3.47 4.31
C LEU A 12 5.08 -4.41 3.94
N ASN A 13 5.17 -5.10 2.81
CA ASN A 13 4.14 -6.03 2.36
C ASN A 13 3.98 -7.22 3.32
N HIS A 14 5.07 -7.72 3.90
CA HIS A 14 5.01 -8.77 4.90
C HIS A 14 4.28 -8.31 6.18
N LEU A 15 4.60 -7.12 6.68
CA LEU A 15 3.92 -6.52 7.84
C LEU A 15 2.43 -6.29 7.57
N LEU A 16 2.08 -5.70 6.42
CA LEU A 16 0.68 -5.46 6.04
C LEU A 16 -0.09 -6.76 5.92
N ARG A 17 0.53 -7.82 5.39
CA ARG A 17 -0.09 -9.14 5.28
C ARG A 17 -0.33 -9.76 6.65
N GLY A 18 0.66 -9.74 7.55
CA GLY A 18 0.50 -10.23 8.93
C GLY A 18 -0.59 -9.48 9.69
N TRP A 19 -0.60 -8.15 9.57
CA TRP A 19 -1.62 -7.30 10.16
C TRP A 19 -3.02 -7.61 9.60
N ALA A 20 -3.17 -7.76 8.28
CA ALA A 20 -4.44 -8.09 7.65
C ALA A 20 -5.00 -9.45 8.09
N THR A 21 -4.12 -10.44 8.25
CA THR A 21 -4.47 -11.78 8.75
C THR A 21 -4.93 -11.72 10.19
N TYR A 22 -4.22 -10.98 11.06
CA TYR A 22 -4.55 -10.88 12.47
C TYR A 22 -5.85 -10.09 12.72
N PHE A 23 -5.99 -8.91 12.09
CA PHE A 23 -7.18 -8.05 12.18
C PHE A 23 -8.25 -8.41 11.13
N GLY A 24 -8.27 -9.66 10.66
CA GLY A 24 -9.13 -10.13 9.59
C GLY A 24 -10.61 -10.33 9.96
N TYR A 25 -10.95 -10.24 11.24
CA TYR A 25 -12.28 -10.54 11.77
C TYR A 25 -13.15 -9.28 11.90
N GLY A 26 -14.40 -9.36 11.45
CA GLY A 26 -15.41 -8.30 11.58
C GLY A 26 -15.41 -7.21 10.49
N THR A 27 -16.03 -6.07 10.79
CA THR A 27 -16.23 -4.93 9.87
C THR A 27 -14.94 -4.14 9.67
N ARG A 28 -14.07 -4.64 8.78
CA ARG A 28 -12.71 -4.13 8.57
C ARG A 28 -12.53 -3.13 7.43
N LEU A 29 -13.59 -2.79 6.70
CA LEU A 29 -13.49 -1.94 5.49
C LEU A 29 -12.96 -0.53 5.80
N MET A 30 -13.42 0.11 6.87
CA MET A 30 -12.95 1.46 7.26
C MET A 30 -11.52 1.42 7.80
N ALA A 31 -11.19 0.41 8.61
CA ALA A 31 -9.84 0.20 9.11
C ALA A 31 -8.84 0.00 7.95
N TYR A 32 -9.20 -0.78 6.94
CA TYR A 32 -8.35 -1.01 5.77
C TYR A 32 -8.19 0.25 4.92
N ARG A 33 -9.23 1.09 4.80
CA ARG A 33 -9.11 2.39 4.12
C ARG A 33 -8.16 3.34 4.85
N ALA A 34 -8.26 3.43 6.18
CA ALA A 34 -7.38 4.26 6.99
C ALA A 34 -5.92 3.77 6.91
N ALA A 35 -5.72 2.46 6.98
CA ALA A 35 -4.40 1.84 6.83
C ALA A 35 -3.80 2.07 5.42
N ASP A 36 -4.57 1.84 4.35
CA ASP A 36 -4.14 2.14 2.97
C ASP A 36 -3.77 3.64 2.81
N HIS A 37 -4.50 4.57 3.44
CA HIS A 37 -4.14 5.99 3.39
C HIS A 37 -2.83 6.28 4.13
N HIS A 38 -2.65 5.72 5.33
CA HIS A 38 -1.44 5.90 6.12
C HIS A 38 -0.20 5.31 5.44
N VAL A 39 -0.33 4.12 4.84
CA VAL A 39 0.73 3.47 4.06
C VAL A 39 1.14 4.34 2.87
N TYR A 40 0.15 4.87 2.15
CA TYR A 40 0.39 5.76 1.01
C TYR A 40 1.19 7.00 1.41
N GLU A 41 0.78 7.72 2.45
CA GLU A 41 1.51 8.92 2.90
C GLU A 41 2.92 8.58 3.39
N SER A 42 3.09 7.45 4.07
CA SER A 42 4.41 6.98 4.53
C SER A 42 5.35 6.65 3.36
N VAL A 43 4.88 5.90 2.36
CA VAL A 43 5.64 5.55 1.16
C VAL A 43 5.97 6.79 0.34
N ARG A 44 4.99 7.68 0.16
CA ARG A 44 5.18 8.96 -0.53
C ARG A 44 6.24 9.81 0.18
N GLY A 45 6.18 9.93 1.51
CA GLY A 45 7.17 10.64 2.30
C GLY A 45 8.57 10.03 2.19
N PHE A 46 8.67 8.70 2.21
CA PHE A 46 9.94 7.98 2.01
C PHE A 46 10.54 8.25 0.63
N LEU A 47 9.76 8.09 -0.43
CA LEU A 47 10.20 8.29 -1.81
C LEU A 47 10.52 9.75 -2.10
N LYS A 48 9.73 10.70 -1.59
CA LYS A 48 10.02 12.13 -1.71
C LYS A 48 11.37 12.47 -1.09
N ARG A 49 11.65 11.99 0.12
CA ARG A 49 12.95 12.18 0.79
C ARG A 49 14.09 11.53 0.02
N ARG A 50 13.87 10.33 -0.53
CA ARG A 50 14.89 9.58 -1.28
C ARG A 50 15.24 10.21 -2.62
N HIS A 51 14.23 10.60 -3.39
CA HIS A 51 14.40 11.15 -4.74
C HIS A 51 14.64 12.66 -4.77
N LYS A 52 14.74 13.32 -3.58
CA LYS A 52 14.91 14.78 -3.43
C LYS A 52 13.96 15.59 -4.34
N VAL A 53 12.73 15.12 -4.51
CA VAL A 53 11.78 15.75 -5.44
C VAL A 53 11.35 17.12 -4.88
N PRO A 54 11.59 18.23 -5.60
CA PRO A 54 11.31 19.58 -5.09
C PRO A 54 9.81 19.93 -5.07
N SER A 55 8.94 19.12 -5.70
CA SER A 55 7.49 19.36 -5.72
C SER A 55 6.73 18.61 -4.61
N ARG A 56 5.42 18.89 -4.47
CA ARG A 56 4.51 18.09 -3.63
C ARG A 56 4.53 16.59 -3.95
N GLY A 57 5.06 16.14 -5.09
CA GLY A 57 5.25 14.72 -5.40
C GLY A 57 3.95 13.93 -5.65
N THR A 58 2.80 14.62 -5.72
CA THR A 58 1.47 13.99 -5.84
C THR A 58 1.22 13.33 -7.20
N ARG A 59 1.82 13.88 -8.27
CA ARG A 59 1.76 13.33 -9.64
C ARG A 59 2.69 12.12 -9.86
N PRO A 60 3.99 12.18 -9.51
CA PRO A 60 4.88 11.03 -9.71
C PRO A 60 4.60 9.86 -8.75
N PHE A 61 4.06 10.13 -7.56
CA PHE A 61 3.73 9.09 -6.57
C PHE A 61 2.24 9.07 -6.25
N SER A 62 1.38 9.03 -7.27
CA SER A 62 -0.07 8.89 -7.06
C SER A 62 -0.43 7.53 -6.45
N HIS A 63 -1.60 7.42 -5.82
CA HIS A 63 -2.11 6.18 -5.21
C HIS A 63 -1.96 4.96 -6.14
N HIS A 64 -2.36 5.10 -7.40
CA HIS A 64 -2.23 4.04 -8.41
C HIS A 64 -0.78 3.61 -8.63
N VAL A 65 0.16 4.55 -8.71
CA VAL A 65 1.59 4.25 -8.89
C VAL A 65 2.13 3.50 -7.68
N VAL A 66 1.75 3.88 -6.46
CA VAL A 66 2.21 3.23 -5.22
C VAL A 66 1.70 1.79 -5.12
N TYR A 67 0.41 1.56 -5.38
CA TYR A 67 -0.20 0.24 -5.22
C TYR A 67 0.00 -0.70 -6.41
N GLU A 68 0.23 -0.18 -7.61
CA GLU A 68 0.39 -1.01 -8.80
C GLU A 68 1.86 -1.08 -9.25
N LYS A 69 2.44 0.05 -9.66
CA LYS A 69 3.80 0.08 -10.22
C LYS A 69 4.88 -0.21 -9.18
N LEU A 70 4.73 0.36 -7.99
CA LEU A 70 5.69 0.18 -6.90
C LEU A 70 5.44 -1.12 -6.11
N GLY A 71 4.29 -1.77 -6.31
CA GLY A 71 3.97 -3.09 -5.76
C GLY A 71 3.66 -3.14 -4.27
N VAL A 72 3.21 -2.02 -3.69
CA VAL A 72 2.76 -1.98 -2.29
C VAL A 72 1.41 -2.70 -2.16
N LEU A 73 1.26 -3.48 -1.10
CA LEU A 73 0.05 -4.25 -0.83
C LEU A 73 -1.12 -3.33 -0.47
N ARG A 74 -2.26 -3.51 -1.14
CA ARG A 74 -3.50 -2.78 -0.87
C ARG A 74 -4.49 -3.63 -0.08
N LEU A 75 -4.73 -3.27 1.17
CA LEU A 75 -5.56 -4.03 2.11
C LEU A 75 -7.01 -4.10 1.65
N ARG A 76 -7.54 -3.01 1.08
CA ARG A 76 -8.90 -3.01 0.52
C ARG A 76 -9.09 -4.07 -0.57
N ARG A 77 -8.06 -4.40 -1.36
CA ARG A 77 -8.15 -5.44 -2.41
C ARG A 77 -8.20 -6.86 -1.81
N MET A 78 -7.59 -7.07 -0.65
CA MET A 78 -7.69 -8.34 0.08
C MET A 78 -9.09 -8.56 0.66
N HIS A 79 -9.76 -7.47 1.05
CA HIS A 79 -11.09 -7.55 1.65
C HIS A 79 -12.20 -7.91 0.65
N ILE A 80 -12.10 -7.41 -0.59
CA ILE A 80 -13.16 -7.54 -1.60
C ILE A 80 -13.21 -8.97 -2.20
N GLY A 81 -12.23 -9.82 -1.93
CA GLY A 81 -12.06 -11.09 -2.65
C GLY A 81 -11.79 -10.83 -4.14
N ALA A 82 -11.54 -11.89 -4.91
CA ALA A 82 -11.67 -11.74 -6.36
C ALA A 82 -13.10 -11.23 -6.65
N PRO A 83 -13.30 -10.26 -7.58
CA PRO A 83 -14.65 -9.98 -8.04
C PRO A 83 -15.29 -11.31 -8.43
N PRO A 84 -16.58 -11.55 -8.14
CA PRO A 84 -17.24 -12.76 -8.62
C PRO A 84 -16.96 -12.81 -10.11
N THR A 85 -16.12 -13.77 -10.50
CA THR A 85 -15.87 -14.02 -11.91
C THR A 85 -17.24 -14.44 -12.38
N ALA A 86 -17.88 -13.62 -13.21
CA ALA A 86 -19.13 -14.02 -13.83
C ALA A 86 -18.82 -15.34 -14.54
N ALA A 87 -19.23 -16.44 -13.91
CA ALA A 87 -19.26 -17.73 -14.55
C ALA A 87 -20.24 -17.56 -15.72
N ARG A 88 -19.72 -17.94 -16.89
CA ARG A 88 -20.37 -17.91 -18.19
C ARG A 88 -21.81 -18.37 -18.16
#